data_AF-A0A8H6BEB0-F1
#
_entry.id   AF-A0A8H6BEB0-F1
#
_cell.length_a   1.000
_cell.length_b   1.000
_cell.length_c   1.000
_cell.angle_alpha   90.00
_cell.angle_beta   90.00
_cell.angle_gamma   90.00
#
_symmetry.space_group_name_H-M   'P 1'
#
loop_
_entity.id
_entity.type
_entity.pdbx_description
1 polymer ?
#
loop_
_entity_poly.entity_id
_entity_poly.type
_entity_poly.pdbx_seq_one_letter_code
_entity_poly.pdbx_strand_id
1 'polypeptide(L)'
;MGQCLHTSGPWNFNAGCPFFFYVLFRRVNNDNFIGFIPSAIVSIPKFENTNGTDKLIFGLFFFGFMTCLSCSAVFHTIKVHSLKVANMGNSIDYAGIVVLVITSMIGIIYYGYIDSPIPRFIFLAITFLFGVSCLITSLRPEFKSNEWRPFRALMFIAFGLSALLPIGYGIYRYGFEASVHRCGFWYVVGEGVGYITGAVLYALRIPERFRPGKFDIWGHSHQIFHVFVVLSAFSHFRGLVESYITAHTTLMP
;
A
#
# COMPACT_ATOMS: atom_id res chain seq x y z
N MET A 1 -18.78 -13.49 27.17
CA MET A 1 -19.69 -14.01 26.11
C MET A 1 -20.52 -12.86 25.60
N GLY A 2 -20.25 -12.40 24.38
CA GLY A 2 -20.99 -11.33 23.70
C GLY A 2 -20.98 -11.68 22.22
N GLN A 3 -22.17 -11.84 21.66
CA GLN A 3 -22.48 -12.62 20.48
C GLN A 3 -21.81 -12.11 19.20
N CYS A 4 -21.29 -13.06 18.43
CA CYS A 4 -20.91 -12.87 17.04
C CYS A 4 -22.20 -12.72 16.23
N LEU A 5 -22.56 -11.49 15.86
CA LEU A 5 -23.64 -11.25 14.90
C LEU A 5 -23.11 -11.55 13.49
N HIS A 6 -23.41 -12.76 13.05
CA HIS A 6 -23.21 -13.25 11.69
C HIS A 6 -24.57 -13.41 11.01
N THR A 7 -24.82 -12.61 9.97
CA THR A 7 -25.77 -12.89 8.87
C THR A 7 -25.28 -12.07 7.67
N SER A 8 -24.67 -12.68 6.65
CA SER A 8 -25.27 -13.34 5.47
C SER A 8 -25.22 -12.45 4.22
N GLY A 9 -24.28 -12.72 3.30
CA GLY A 9 -24.27 -12.15 1.95
C GLY A 9 -22.86 -11.94 1.37
N PRO A 10 -22.50 -12.56 0.22
CA PRO A 10 -21.18 -12.43 -0.42
C PRO A 10 -21.02 -11.17 -1.29
N TRP A 11 -21.79 -10.11 -1.04
CA TRP A 11 -21.87 -8.97 -1.95
C TRP A 11 -21.28 -7.70 -1.31
N ASN A 12 -20.38 -7.07 -2.08
CA ASN A 12 -19.83 -5.71 -1.95
C ASN A 12 -18.34 -5.52 -1.62
N PHE A 13 -17.51 -6.55 -1.83
CA PHE A 13 -16.09 -6.33 -2.24
C PHE A 13 -15.57 -7.37 -3.25
N ASN A 14 -16.31 -8.46 -3.52
CA ASN A 14 -15.90 -9.51 -4.46
C ASN A 14 -16.14 -9.19 -5.94
N ALA A 15 -17.03 -8.24 -6.28
CA ALA A 15 -17.25 -7.87 -7.68
C ALA A 15 -16.09 -7.04 -8.26
N GLY A 16 -15.23 -6.46 -7.41
CA GLY A 16 -14.08 -5.68 -7.84
C GLY A 16 -12.87 -6.51 -8.22
N CYS A 17 -12.67 -7.71 -7.66
CA CYS A 17 -11.42 -8.43 -7.90
C CYS A 17 -11.35 -9.02 -9.32
N PRO A 18 -12.25 -9.93 -9.76
CA PRO A 18 -12.14 -10.56 -11.09
C PRO A 18 -12.55 -9.64 -12.25
N PHE A 19 -13.46 -8.69 -12.04
CA PHE A 19 -13.93 -7.80 -13.09
C PHE A 19 -12.89 -6.74 -13.45
N PHE A 20 -12.13 -6.27 -12.46
CA PHE A 20 -10.96 -5.43 -12.70
C PHE A 20 -9.85 -6.22 -13.42
N PHE A 21 -9.65 -7.51 -13.09
CA PHE A 21 -8.75 -8.41 -13.83
C PHE A 21 -9.17 -8.63 -15.30
N TYR A 22 -10.47 -8.74 -15.59
CA TYR A 22 -10.99 -8.97 -16.95
C TYR A 22 -10.96 -7.71 -17.83
N VAL A 23 -11.27 -6.54 -17.24
CA VAL A 23 -11.19 -5.24 -17.94
C VAL A 23 -9.73 -4.80 -18.15
N LEU A 24 -8.78 -5.21 -17.29
CA LEU A 24 -7.34 -4.98 -17.45
C LEU A 24 -6.75 -5.67 -18.70
N PHE A 25 -7.31 -6.81 -19.11
CA PHE A 25 -6.71 -7.68 -20.14
C PHE A 25 -7.39 -7.61 -21.51
N ARG A 26 -8.59 -7.02 -21.62
CA ARG A 26 -9.31 -6.93 -22.89
C ARG A 26 -9.15 -5.56 -23.54
N ARG A 27 -8.07 -5.46 -24.33
CA ARG A 27 -7.96 -4.71 -25.60
C ARG A 27 -8.10 -3.18 -25.48
N VAL A 28 -7.01 -2.44 -25.75
CA VAL A 28 -6.96 -1.21 -26.59
C VAL A 28 -5.54 -0.59 -26.60
N ASN A 29 -5.04 -0.41 -27.82
CA ASN A 29 -4.01 0.49 -28.37
C ASN A 29 -2.59 0.63 -27.76
N ASN A 30 -1.65 0.75 -28.69
CA ASN A 30 -0.22 0.46 -28.58
C ASN A 30 0.64 1.64 -28.07
N ASP A 31 0.06 2.58 -27.30
CA ASP A 31 0.76 3.81 -26.87
C ASP A 31 0.84 4.01 -25.34
N ASN A 32 0.29 3.10 -24.54
CA ASN A 32 0.27 3.23 -23.07
C ASN A 32 1.61 2.79 -22.43
N PHE A 33 2.21 3.66 -21.60
CA PHE A 33 3.43 3.38 -20.84
C PHE A 33 3.33 2.08 -20.00
N ILE A 34 2.13 1.77 -19.50
CA ILE A 34 1.76 0.50 -18.86
C ILE A 34 0.49 -0.05 -19.54
N GLY A 35 0.64 -1.08 -20.37
CA GLY A 35 -0.44 -1.60 -21.22
C GLY A 35 -1.64 -2.23 -20.51
N PHE A 36 -1.61 -2.37 -19.18
CA PHE A 36 -2.72 -2.91 -18.39
C PHE A 36 -3.54 -1.82 -17.67
N ILE A 37 -3.08 -0.57 -17.58
CA ILE A 37 -3.85 0.49 -16.91
C ILE A 37 -4.60 1.28 -17.96
N PRO A 38 -5.95 1.34 -17.89
CA PRO A 38 -6.70 2.22 -18.76
C PRO A 38 -6.22 3.68 -18.60
N SER A 39 -5.86 4.33 -19.71
CA SER A 39 -5.44 5.75 -19.72
C SER A 39 -6.49 6.69 -19.13
N ALA A 40 -7.76 6.28 -19.13
CA ALA A 40 -8.88 6.97 -18.48
C ALA A 40 -8.76 7.03 -16.94
N ILE A 41 -8.01 6.11 -16.33
CA ILE A 41 -7.78 6.08 -14.88
C ILE A 41 -6.50 6.87 -14.55
N VAL A 42 -5.43 6.65 -15.33
CA VAL A 42 -4.17 7.40 -15.20
C VAL A 42 -3.45 7.47 -16.55
N SER A 43 -3.06 8.68 -16.96
CA SER A 43 -2.05 8.91 -17.99
C SER A 43 -0.66 9.06 -17.36
N ILE A 44 0.25 8.12 -17.63
CA ILE A 44 1.66 8.26 -17.28
C ILE A 44 2.42 8.70 -18.54
N PRO A 45 3.12 9.85 -18.53
CA PRO A 45 3.84 10.32 -19.71
C PRO A 45 4.98 9.37 -20.07
N LYS A 46 5.23 9.21 -21.37
CA LYS A 46 6.40 8.49 -21.88
C LYS A 46 7.43 9.50 -22.34
N PHE A 47 8.64 9.43 -21.80
CA PHE A 47 9.78 10.25 -22.20
C PHE A 47 10.71 9.45 -23.14
N GLU A 48 11.61 10.12 -23.84
CA GLU A 48 12.54 9.45 -24.77
C GLU A 48 13.54 8.52 -24.06
N ASN A 49 13.97 8.93 -22.87
CA ASN A 49 14.87 8.21 -21.97
C ASN A 49 14.16 7.16 -21.08
N THR A 50 12.85 6.96 -21.26
CA THR A 50 12.08 5.94 -20.55
C THR A 50 12.55 4.54 -20.95
N ASN A 51 12.84 3.69 -19.95
CA ASN A 51 13.45 2.37 -20.16
C ASN A 51 12.69 1.23 -19.46
N GLY A 52 13.24 0.02 -19.54
CA GLY A 52 12.63 -1.18 -18.95
C GLY A 52 12.57 -1.18 -17.42
N THR A 53 13.49 -0.48 -16.75
CA THR A 53 13.48 -0.33 -15.30
C THR A 53 12.27 0.49 -14.84
N ASP A 54 11.88 1.53 -15.58
CA ASP A 54 10.68 2.30 -15.24
C ASP A 54 9.43 1.42 -15.24
N LYS A 55 9.28 0.59 -16.28
CA LYS A 55 8.19 -0.39 -16.36
C LYS A 55 8.20 -1.37 -15.20
N LEU A 56 9.39 -1.83 -14.78
CA LEU A 56 9.55 -2.72 -13.63
C LEU A 56 9.14 -2.03 -12.33
N ILE A 57 9.57 -0.79 -12.09
CA ILE A 57 9.26 -0.03 -10.87
C ILE A 57 7.75 0.16 -10.69
N PHE A 58 7.07 0.62 -11.73
CA PHE A 58 5.62 0.72 -11.69
C PHE A 58 4.95 -0.66 -11.60
N GLY A 59 5.46 -1.66 -12.32
CA GLY A 59 4.99 -3.04 -12.24
C GLY A 59 5.05 -3.60 -10.82
N LEU A 60 6.11 -3.32 -10.07
CA LEU A 60 6.25 -3.71 -8.66
C LEU A 60 5.20 -3.05 -7.77
N PHE A 61 4.95 -1.75 -7.94
CA PHE A 61 3.88 -1.06 -7.19
C PHE A 61 2.52 -1.73 -7.42
N PHE A 62 2.13 -1.96 -8.68
CA PHE A 62 0.85 -2.61 -8.99
C PHE A 62 0.80 -4.06 -8.52
N PHE A 63 1.90 -4.79 -8.63
CA PHE A 63 2.01 -6.13 -8.08
C PHE A 63 1.72 -6.10 -6.58
N GLY A 64 2.39 -5.25 -5.80
CA GLY A 64 2.16 -5.18 -4.36
C GLY A 64 0.76 -4.72 -3.98
N PHE A 65 0.22 -3.72 -4.68
CA PHE A 65 -1.16 -3.26 -4.49
C PHE A 65 -2.18 -4.37 -4.73
N MET A 66 -2.07 -5.07 -5.87
CA MET A 66 -2.97 -6.16 -6.21
C MET A 66 -2.80 -7.36 -5.29
N THR A 67 -1.57 -7.71 -4.90
CA THR A 67 -1.31 -8.77 -3.93
C THR A 67 -1.96 -8.44 -2.59
N CYS A 68 -1.77 -7.22 -2.06
CA CYS A 68 -2.36 -6.81 -0.78
C CYS A 68 -3.89 -6.93 -0.80
N LEU A 69 -4.55 -6.36 -1.81
CA LEU A 69 -6.01 -6.41 -1.90
C LEU A 69 -6.53 -7.83 -2.11
N SER A 70 -5.84 -8.64 -2.93
CA SER A 70 -6.24 -10.02 -3.20
C SER A 70 -6.10 -10.89 -1.95
N CYS A 71 -4.98 -10.79 -1.24
CA CYS A 71 -4.77 -11.49 0.03
C CYS A 71 -5.86 -11.13 1.05
N SER A 72 -6.20 -9.84 1.15
CA SER A 72 -7.24 -9.36 2.05
C SER A 72 -8.64 -9.86 1.69
N ALA A 73 -9.00 -9.79 0.39
CA ALA A 73 -10.28 -10.26 -0.11
C ALA A 73 -10.45 -11.77 0.10
N VAL A 74 -9.41 -12.56 -0.19
CA VAL A 74 -9.40 -14.01 0.05
C VAL A 74 -9.59 -14.29 1.54
N PHE A 75 -8.79 -13.68 2.41
CA PHE A 75 -8.91 -13.87 3.85
C PHE A 75 -10.32 -13.57 4.35
N HIS A 76 -10.87 -12.41 4.01
CA HIS A 76 -12.20 -12.02 4.49
C HIS A 76 -13.34 -12.90 3.95
N THR A 77 -13.14 -13.54 2.80
CA THR A 77 -14.08 -14.52 2.24
C THR A 77 -14.00 -15.85 2.97
N ILE A 78 -12.80 -16.35 3.28
CA ILE A 78 -12.61 -17.71 3.84
C ILE A 78 -12.53 -17.77 5.37
N LYS A 79 -12.46 -16.62 6.07
CA LYS A 79 -12.23 -16.55 7.52
C LYS A 79 -13.25 -17.33 8.36
N VAL A 80 -14.45 -17.58 7.86
CA VAL A 80 -15.52 -18.30 8.58
C VAL A 80 -15.39 -19.83 8.50
N HIS A 81 -14.46 -20.34 7.68
CA HIS A 81 -14.35 -21.77 7.42
C HIS A 81 -13.90 -22.59 8.65
N SER A 82 -12.78 -22.21 9.27
CA SER A 82 -12.30 -22.82 10.52
C SER A 82 -11.27 -21.92 11.18
N LEU A 83 -11.00 -22.11 12.47
CA LEU A 83 -9.98 -21.33 13.20
C LEU A 83 -8.60 -21.43 12.53
N LYS A 84 -8.23 -22.62 12.05
CA LYS A 84 -6.96 -22.85 11.33
C LYS A 84 -6.90 -22.02 10.04
N VAL A 85 -7.97 -22.04 9.23
CA VAL A 85 -8.04 -21.29 7.97
C VAL A 85 -8.07 -19.78 8.24
N ALA A 86 -8.81 -19.33 9.24
CA ALA A 86 -8.83 -17.93 9.66
C ALA A 86 -7.43 -17.44 10.07
N ASN A 87 -6.71 -18.22 10.87
CA ASN A 87 -5.36 -17.88 11.33
C ASN A 87 -4.34 -17.84 10.19
N MET A 88 -4.45 -18.78 9.23
CA MET A 88 -3.60 -18.79 8.04
C MET A 88 -3.91 -17.60 7.12
N GLY A 89 -5.19 -17.35 6.85
CA GLY A 89 -5.62 -16.23 6.01
C GLY A 89 -5.21 -14.88 6.60
N ASN A 90 -5.32 -14.71 7.92
CA ASN A 90 -4.88 -13.48 8.60
C ASN A 90 -3.36 -13.25 8.45
N SER A 91 -2.55 -14.31 8.48
CA SER A 91 -1.11 -14.21 8.21
C SER A 91 -0.81 -13.81 6.75
N ILE A 92 -1.59 -14.32 5.80
CA ILE A 92 -1.47 -13.97 4.38
C ILE A 92 -1.90 -12.52 4.14
N ASP A 93 -2.96 -12.04 4.79
CA ASP A 93 -3.42 -10.65 4.74
C ASP A 93 -2.33 -9.69 5.24
N TYR A 94 -1.67 -10.00 6.36
CA TYR A 94 -0.53 -9.22 6.86
C TYR A 94 0.68 -9.26 5.94
N ALA A 95 0.98 -10.41 5.33
CA ALA A 95 2.04 -10.50 4.34
C ALA A 95 1.74 -9.60 3.13
N GLY A 96 0.47 -9.50 2.72
CA GLY A 96 0.02 -8.57 1.68
C GLY A 96 0.37 -7.11 1.97
N ILE A 97 0.12 -6.64 3.21
CA ILE A 97 0.49 -5.28 3.65
C ILE A 97 2.01 -5.07 3.54
N VAL A 98 2.81 -6.04 4.01
CA VAL A 98 4.28 -5.94 3.93
C VAL A 98 4.75 -5.84 2.47
N VAL A 99 4.21 -6.67 1.58
CA VAL A 99 4.56 -6.65 0.15
C VAL A 99 4.20 -5.30 -0.48
N LEU A 100 3.02 -4.75 -0.19
CA LEU A 100 2.62 -3.42 -0.67
C LEU A 100 3.62 -2.34 -0.21
N VAL A 101 3.96 -2.28 1.08
CA VAL A 101 4.87 -1.25 1.61
C VAL A 101 6.27 -1.38 1.00
N ILE A 102 6.81 -2.59 0.88
CA ILE A 102 8.14 -2.79 0.26
C ILE A 102 8.12 -2.32 -1.20
N THR A 103 7.16 -2.78 -1.98
CA THR A 103 7.10 -2.50 -3.42
C THR A 103 6.79 -1.03 -3.72
N SER A 104 6.01 -0.35 -2.88
CA SER A 104 5.74 1.08 -2.99
C SER A 104 7.00 1.91 -2.70
N MET A 105 7.71 1.58 -1.61
CA MET A 105 8.97 2.24 -1.23
C MET A 105 10.07 2.10 -2.28
N ILE A 106 10.15 0.96 -2.98
CA ILE A 106 11.12 0.76 -4.07
C ILE A 106 11.02 1.89 -5.10
N GLY A 107 9.81 2.28 -5.51
CA GLY A 107 9.62 3.28 -6.55
C GLY A 107 10.03 4.69 -6.14
N ILE A 108 9.56 5.16 -4.98
CA ILE A 108 9.91 6.50 -4.48
C ILE A 108 11.40 6.62 -4.19
N ILE A 109 12.03 5.58 -3.60
CA ILE A 109 13.48 5.57 -3.35
C ILE A 109 14.26 5.51 -4.67
N TYR A 110 13.79 4.74 -5.65
CA TYR A 110 14.48 4.64 -6.94
C TYR A 110 14.56 5.99 -7.66
N TYR A 111 13.42 6.68 -7.83
CA TYR A 111 13.37 7.97 -8.52
C TYR A 111 13.97 9.11 -7.68
N GLY A 112 13.71 9.13 -6.37
CA GLY A 112 14.25 10.16 -5.48
C GLY A 112 15.79 10.19 -5.44
N TYR A 113 16.43 9.05 -5.68
CA TYR A 113 17.87 8.86 -5.66
C TYR A 113 18.42 8.31 -6.99
N ILE A 114 17.78 8.68 -8.10
CA ILE A 114 18.14 8.08 -9.39
C ILE A 114 19.58 8.39 -9.81
N ASP A 115 20.05 9.59 -9.45
CA ASP A 115 21.39 10.14 -9.64
C ASP A 115 22.39 9.73 -8.54
N SER A 116 21.95 9.02 -7.50
CA SER A 116 22.70 8.79 -6.27
C SER A 116 22.60 7.33 -5.81
N PRO A 117 23.38 6.41 -6.39
CA PRO A 117 23.20 4.97 -6.21
C PRO A 117 23.45 4.49 -4.77
N ILE A 118 24.42 5.07 -4.07
CA ILE A 118 24.77 4.66 -2.69
C ILE A 118 23.60 4.85 -1.72
N PRO A 119 23.03 6.06 -1.54
CA PRO A 119 21.89 6.25 -0.63
C PRO A 119 20.67 5.44 -1.09
N ARG A 120 20.46 5.29 -2.41
CA ARG A 120 19.40 4.42 -2.95
C ARG A 120 19.52 2.99 -2.42
N PHE A 121 20.68 2.35 -2.55
CA PHE A 121 20.87 0.99 -2.07
C PHE A 121 20.75 0.86 -0.55
N ILE A 122 21.24 1.83 0.21
CA ILE A 122 21.11 1.85 1.67
C ILE A 122 19.64 1.87 2.09
N PHE A 123 18.83 2.80 1.54
CA PHE A 123 17.43 2.91 1.92
C PHE A 123 16.57 1.73 1.44
N LEU A 124 16.89 1.15 0.28
CA LEU A 124 16.26 -0.10 -0.17
C LEU A 124 16.58 -1.26 0.79
N ALA A 125 17.83 -1.38 1.25
CA ALA A 125 18.22 -2.41 2.21
C ALA A 125 17.51 -2.22 3.56
N ILE A 126 17.44 -0.98 4.08
CA ILE A 126 16.69 -0.67 5.31
C ILE A 126 15.20 -1.05 5.16
N THR A 127 14.58 -0.67 4.05
CA THR A 127 13.19 -1.00 3.74
C THR A 127 12.97 -2.51 3.75
N PHE A 128 13.85 -3.26 3.09
CA PHE A 128 13.76 -4.71 3.04
C PHE A 128 13.93 -5.36 4.43
N LEU A 129 14.89 -4.89 5.22
CA LEU A 129 15.13 -5.38 6.58
C LEU A 129 13.92 -5.15 7.49
N PHE A 130 13.32 -3.96 7.44
CA PHE A 130 12.10 -3.66 8.20
C PHE A 130 10.92 -4.50 7.70
N GLY A 131 10.77 -4.67 6.39
CA GLY A 131 9.75 -5.53 5.80
C GLY A 131 9.86 -6.99 6.25
N VAL A 132 11.05 -7.58 6.20
CA VAL A 132 11.32 -8.94 6.69
C VAL A 132 11.02 -9.04 8.18
N SER A 133 11.41 -8.05 8.98
CA SER A 133 11.14 -8.02 10.42
C SER A 133 9.63 -7.97 10.71
N CYS A 134 8.88 -7.14 9.98
CA CYS A 134 7.42 -7.07 10.07
C CYS A 134 6.75 -8.38 9.65
N LEU A 135 7.25 -9.02 8.59
CA LEU A 135 6.73 -10.30 8.11
C LEU A 135 6.94 -11.40 9.16
N ILE A 136 8.16 -11.57 9.65
CA ILE A 136 8.48 -12.57 10.68
C ILE A 136 7.59 -12.38 11.90
N THR A 137 7.43 -11.13 12.36
CA THR A 137 6.58 -10.80 13.50
C THR A 137 5.11 -11.12 13.22
N SER A 138 4.62 -10.82 12.01
CA SER A 138 3.24 -11.09 11.58
C SER A 138 2.87 -12.57 11.47
N LEU A 139 3.87 -13.44 11.27
CA LEU A 139 3.67 -14.88 11.16
C LEU A 139 3.61 -15.58 12.53
N ARG A 140 4.01 -14.91 13.61
CA ARG A 140 4.01 -15.48 14.97
C ARG A 140 2.59 -15.79 15.46
N PRO A 141 2.34 -16.93 16.12
CA PRO A 141 1.02 -17.29 16.64
C PRO A 141 0.41 -16.28 17.61
N GLU A 142 1.23 -15.70 18.49
CA GLU A 142 0.83 -14.73 19.52
C GLU A 142 0.26 -13.47 18.88
N PHE A 143 0.85 -13.07 17.75
CA PHE A 143 0.46 -11.88 16.99
C PHE A 143 -0.96 -11.94 16.44
N LYS A 144 -1.60 -13.11 16.47
CA LYS A 144 -2.94 -13.37 15.95
C LYS A 144 -4.04 -13.05 16.96
N SER A 145 -3.70 -12.91 18.25
CA SER A 145 -4.69 -12.59 19.28
C SER A 145 -5.23 -11.16 19.13
N ASN A 146 -6.44 -10.91 19.67
CA ASN A 146 -7.05 -9.58 19.64
C ASN A 146 -6.28 -8.54 20.45
N GLU A 147 -5.57 -8.98 21.50
CA GLU A 147 -4.80 -8.12 22.41
C GLU A 147 -3.63 -7.43 21.69
N TRP A 148 -3.05 -8.10 20.70
CA TRP A 148 -1.93 -7.56 19.91
C TRP A 148 -2.35 -6.54 18.86
N ARG A 149 -3.64 -6.27 18.66
CA ARG A 149 -4.13 -5.38 17.59
C ARG A 149 -3.48 -3.99 17.59
N PRO A 150 -3.34 -3.28 18.72
CA PRO A 150 -2.67 -1.97 18.74
C PRO A 150 -1.19 -2.09 18.37
N PHE A 151 -0.52 -3.16 18.81
CA PHE A 151 0.88 -3.41 18.46
C PHE A 151 1.03 -3.67 16.95
N ARG A 152 0.12 -4.43 16.33
CA ARG A 152 0.14 -4.63 14.87
C ARG A 152 0.01 -3.31 14.12
N ALA A 153 -0.96 -2.49 14.51
CA ALA A 153 -1.15 -1.17 13.92
C ALA A 153 0.11 -0.32 14.08
N LEU A 154 0.69 -0.26 15.29
CA LEU A 154 1.91 0.49 15.56
C LEU A 154 3.11 -0.01 14.74
N MET A 155 3.27 -1.32 14.60
CA MET A 155 4.35 -1.92 13.82
C MET A 155 4.27 -1.53 12.34
N PHE A 156 3.09 -1.64 11.72
CA PHE A 156 2.90 -1.24 10.32
C PHE A 156 3.01 0.29 10.13
N ILE A 157 2.51 1.08 11.09
CA ILE A 157 2.72 2.54 11.09
C ILE A 157 4.22 2.85 11.16
N ALA A 158 4.97 2.22 12.06
CA ALA A 158 6.41 2.43 12.19
C ALA A 158 7.16 2.02 10.91
N PHE A 159 6.75 0.93 10.27
CA PHE A 159 7.31 0.54 8.99
C PHE A 159 7.03 1.58 7.89
N GLY A 160 5.79 2.07 7.79
CA GLY A 160 5.47 3.16 6.86
C GLY A 160 6.24 4.46 7.16
N LEU A 161 6.34 4.83 8.44
CA LEU A 161 7.10 6.00 8.88
C LEU A 161 8.61 5.89 8.65
N SER A 162 9.14 4.70 8.36
CA SER A 162 10.54 4.57 7.95
C SER A 162 10.84 5.32 6.65
N ALA A 163 9.83 5.66 5.84
CA ALA A 163 9.94 6.55 4.68
C ALA A 163 10.46 7.95 5.03
N LEU A 164 10.33 8.39 6.29
CA LEU A 164 10.90 9.66 6.75
C LEU A 164 12.42 9.66 6.72
N LEU A 165 13.08 8.49 6.78
CA LEU A 165 14.53 8.37 6.69
C LEU A 165 15.07 8.81 5.31
N PRO A 166 14.63 8.20 4.19
CA PRO A 166 15.02 8.69 2.86
C PRO A 166 14.49 10.09 2.58
N ILE A 167 13.32 10.51 3.06
CA ILE A 167 12.85 11.88 2.82
C ILE A 167 13.73 12.89 3.55
N GLY A 168 14.04 12.65 4.83
CA GLY A 168 14.89 13.52 5.63
C GLY A 168 16.31 13.64 5.09
N TYR A 169 16.91 12.52 4.66
CA TYR A 169 18.22 12.57 3.99
C TYR A 169 18.16 13.34 2.66
N GLY A 170 17.09 13.17 1.89
CA GLY A 170 16.88 13.92 0.65
C GLY A 170 16.82 15.42 0.91
N ILE A 171 16.05 15.86 1.90
CA ILE A 171 15.93 17.27 2.30
C ILE A 171 17.29 17.82 2.73
N TYR A 172 18.03 17.06 3.54
CA TYR A 172 19.38 17.44 3.95
C TYR A 172 20.35 17.57 2.76
N ARG A 173 20.28 16.66 1.78
CA ARG A 173 21.25 16.57 0.68
C ARG A 173 20.95 17.48 -0.51
N TYR A 174 19.68 17.63 -0.86
CA TYR A 174 19.22 18.32 -2.08
C TYR A 174 18.42 19.58 -1.79
N GLY A 175 18.08 19.85 -0.52
CA GLY A 175 17.19 20.92 -0.12
C GLY A 175 15.72 20.50 -0.16
N PHE A 176 14.87 21.28 0.53
CA PHE A 176 13.44 20.99 0.65
C PHE A 176 12.73 21.02 -0.71
N GLU A 177 12.93 22.08 -1.49
CA GLU A 177 12.25 22.28 -2.77
C GLU A 177 12.55 21.17 -3.77
N ALA A 178 13.82 20.81 -3.96
CA ALA A 178 14.19 19.69 -4.82
C ALA A 178 13.60 18.37 -4.29
N SER A 179 13.62 18.15 -2.98
CA SER A 179 13.07 16.92 -2.38
C SER A 179 11.56 16.80 -2.58
N VAL A 180 10.82 17.91 -2.57
CA VAL A 180 9.37 17.91 -2.80
C VAL A 180 9.03 17.18 -4.11
N HIS A 181 9.73 17.53 -5.18
CA HIS A 181 9.48 16.95 -6.51
C HIS A 181 10.13 15.57 -6.67
N ARG A 182 11.35 15.38 -6.14
CA ARG A 182 12.11 14.12 -6.27
C ARG A 182 11.38 12.91 -5.67
N CYS A 183 10.58 13.11 -4.61
CA CYS A 183 9.86 12.03 -3.94
C CYS A 183 8.34 12.18 -3.94
N GLY A 184 7.78 13.14 -4.69
CA GLY A 184 6.34 13.43 -4.67
C GLY A 184 5.83 13.71 -3.25
N PHE A 185 6.58 14.53 -2.51
CA PHE A 185 6.50 14.66 -1.05
C PHE A 185 5.08 14.86 -0.52
N TRP A 186 4.29 15.75 -1.12
CA TRP A 186 2.93 16.04 -0.65
C TRP A 186 1.98 14.85 -0.81
N TYR A 187 2.18 14.03 -1.85
CA TYR A 187 1.43 12.81 -2.03
C TYR A 187 1.83 11.72 -1.04
N VAL A 188 3.13 11.64 -0.68
CA VAL A 188 3.62 10.73 0.37
C VAL A 188 3.13 11.18 1.76
N VAL A 189 3.04 12.49 2.01
CA VAL A 189 2.40 13.04 3.22
C VAL A 189 0.92 12.66 3.24
N GLY A 190 0.20 12.80 2.12
CA GLY A 190 -1.19 12.39 1.99
C GLY A 190 -1.40 10.89 2.25
N GLU A 191 -0.52 10.05 1.71
CA GLU A 191 -0.47 8.61 2.00
C GLU A 191 -0.27 8.36 3.51
N GLY A 192 0.71 9.01 4.13
CA GLY A 192 1.00 8.87 5.56
C GLY A 192 -0.19 9.27 6.44
N VAL A 193 -0.82 10.41 6.15
CA VAL A 193 -2.03 10.87 6.87
C VAL A 193 -3.17 9.86 6.70
N GLY A 194 -3.39 9.36 5.49
CA GLY A 194 -4.42 8.38 5.20
C GLY A 194 -4.21 7.07 5.96
N TYR A 195 -3.02 6.48 5.88
CA TYR A 195 -2.68 5.24 6.58
C TYR A 195 -2.75 5.38 8.10
N ILE A 196 -2.18 6.45 8.67
CA ILE A 196 -2.22 6.69 10.13
C ILE A 196 -3.67 6.85 10.59
N THR A 197 -4.47 7.65 9.89
CA THR A 197 -5.88 7.86 10.21
C THR A 197 -6.64 6.54 10.17
N GLY A 198 -6.52 5.77 9.09
CA GLY A 198 -7.16 4.47 8.96
C GLY A 198 -6.73 3.49 10.06
N ALA A 199 -5.42 3.40 10.35
CA ALA A 199 -4.88 2.50 11.36
C ALA A 199 -5.32 2.88 12.78
N VAL A 200 -5.41 4.18 13.10
CA VAL A 200 -5.93 4.67 14.38
C VAL A 200 -7.40 4.34 14.53
N LEU A 201 -8.22 4.59 13.50
CA LEU A 201 -9.64 4.23 13.52
C LEU A 201 -9.86 2.72 13.71
N TYR A 202 -9.07 1.90 13.01
CA TYR A 202 -9.06 0.44 13.15
C TYR A 202 -8.66 -0.02 14.55
N ALA A 203 -7.57 0.53 15.10
CA ALA A 203 -7.07 0.15 16.41
C ALA A 203 -8.07 0.53 17.52
N LEU A 204 -8.70 1.70 17.41
CA LEU A 204 -9.66 2.22 18.38
C LEU A 204 -11.10 1.74 18.17
N ARG A 205 -11.38 1.01 17.08
CA ARG A 205 -12.73 0.53 16.70
C ARG A 205 -13.75 1.66 16.54
N ILE A 206 -13.36 2.76 15.94
CA ILE A 206 -14.23 3.91 15.70
C ILE A 206 -14.85 3.79 14.30
N PRO A 207 -16.18 3.94 14.15
CA PRO A 207 -17.15 4.47 15.12
C PRO A 207 -17.91 3.42 15.97
N GLU A 208 -17.76 2.12 15.70
CA GLU A 208 -18.57 1.07 16.32
C GLU A 208 -18.43 0.99 17.85
N ARG A 209 -17.32 1.48 18.40
CA ARG A 209 -17.10 1.63 19.84
C ARG A 209 -18.16 2.51 20.51
N PHE A 210 -18.63 3.54 19.82
CA PHE A 210 -19.54 4.54 20.39
C PHE A 210 -21.02 4.16 20.21
N ARG A 211 -21.34 3.32 19.21
CA ARG A 211 -22.72 2.86 18.94
C ARG A 211 -22.72 1.39 18.55
N PRO A 212 -22.56 0.46 19.52
CA PRO A 212 -22.64 -0.98 19.25
C PRO A 212 -23.95 -1.36 18.55
N GLY A 213 -23.89 -2.26 17.57
CA GLY A 213 -25.06 -2.70 16.79
C GLY A 213 -25.41 -1.82 15.57
N LYS A 214 -24.98 -0.56 15.52
CA LYS A 214 -25.32 0.34 14.40
C LYS A 214 -24.45 0.17 13.16
N PHE A 215 -23.22 -0.30 13.35
CA PHE A 215 -22.22 -0.41 12.29
C PHE A 215 -21.90 -1.87 11.93
N ASP A 216 -22.79 -2.80 12.25
CA ASP A 216 -22.52 -4.25 12.11
C ASP A 216 -22.33 -4.68 10.65
N ILE A 217 -23.02 -4.01 9.71
CA ILE A 217 -22.94 -4.30 8.27
C ILE A 217 -22.11 -3.24 7.53
N TRP A 218 -22.31 -1.95 7.86
CA TRP A 218 -21.76 -0.83 7.11
C TRP A 218 -21.07 0.17 8.02
N GLY A 219 -19.91 0.68 7.59
CA GLY A 219 -19.22 1.79 8.21
C GLY A 219 -18.49 1.46 9.51
N HIS A 220 -18.24 0.18 9.81
CA HIS A 220 -17.34 -0.17 10.91
C HIS A 220 -15.88 0.16 10.58
N SER A 221 -15.06 0.36 11.60
CA SER A 221 -13.65 0.78 11.50
C SER A 221 -12.84 -0.01 10.49
N HIS A 222 -13.03 -1.33 10.41
CA HIS A 222 -12.29 -2.19 9.48
C HIS A 222 -12.65 -1.93 8.00
N GLN A 223 -13.90 -1.58 7.67
CA GLN A 223 -14.27 -1.16 6.31
C GLN A 223 -13.66 0.20 5.98
N ILE A 224 -13.72 1.14 6.94
CA ILE A 224 -13.13 2.47 6.79
C ILE A 224 -11.61 2.37 6.57
N PHE A 225 -10.94 1.50 7.32
CA PHE A 225 -9.52 1.20 7.16
C PHE A 225 -9.18 0.76 5.73
N HIS A 226 -9.92 -0.19 5.17
CA HIS A 226 -9.72 -0.63 3.78
C HIS A 226 -9.89 0.51 2.77
N VAL A 227 -10.85 1.41 2.97
CA VAL A 227 -11.02 2.61 2.13
C VAL A 227 -9.79 3.50 2.23
N PHE A 228 -9.29 3.78 3.43
CA PHE A 228 -8.06 4.54 3.62
C PHE A 228 -6.84 3.88 2.97
N VAL A 229 -6.74 2.55 2.99
CA VAL A 229 -5.64 1.83 2.32
C VAL A 229 -5.66 2.09 0.81
N VAL A 230 -6.83 2.00 0.16
CA VAL A 230 -6.98 2.26 -1.28
C VAL A 230 -6.69 3.72 -1.63
N LEU A 231 -7.23 4.67 -0.86
CA LEU A 231 -6.99 6.10 -1.08
C LEU A 231 -5.51 6.47 -0.89
N SER A 232 -4.86 5.89 0.11
CA SER A 232 -3.43 6.13 0.38
C SER A 232 -2.55 5.53 -0.72
N ALA A 233 -2.88 4.33 -1.23
CA ALA A 233 -2.19 3.75 -2.37
C ALA A 233 -2.37 4.60 -3.64
N PHE A 234 -3.54 5.21 -3.86
CA PHE A 234 -3.74 6.14 -4.96
C PHE A 234 -2.92 7.43 -4.79
N SER A 235 -2.85 7.96 -3.57
CA SER A 235 -1.96 9.09 -3.26
C SER A 235 -0.51 8.73 -3.55
N HIS A 236 -0.02 7.60 -3.03
CA HIS A 236 1.33 7.09 -3.29
C HIS A 236 1.63 7.01 -4.79
N PHE A 237 0.70 6.41 -5.55
CA PHE A 237 0.85 6.27 -6.99
C PHE A 237 0.99 7.63 -7.71
N ARG A 238 0.24 8.66 -7.29
CA ARG A 238 0.42 10.02 -7.80
C ARG A 238 1.80 10.59 -7.47
N GLY A 239 2.29 10.36 -6.25
CA GLY A 239 3.66 10.73 -5.86
C GLY A 239 4.73 10.01 -6.67
N LEU A 240 4.51 8.73 -6.99
CA LEU A 240 5.40 7.94 -7.83
C LEU A 240 5.47 8.50 -9.26
N VAL A 241 4.32 8.88 -9.83
CA VAL A 241 4.26 9.54 -11.14
C VAL A 241 4.99 10.88 -11.12
N GLU A 242 4.82 11.71 -10.09
CA GLU A 242 5.56 12.97 -9.95
C GLU A 242 7.07 12.75 -9.85
N SER A 243 7.49 11.76 -9.06
CA SER A 243 8.91 11.41 -8.89
C SER A 243 9.52 10.95 -10.22
N TYR A 244 8.78 10.13 -10.98
CA TYR A 244 9.16 9.69 -12.32
C TYR A 244 9.26 10.88 -13.30
N ILE A 245 8.27 11.77 -13.34
CA ILE A 245 8.32 12.97 -14.19
C ILE A 245 9.57 13.81 -13.85
N THR A 246 9.82 14.06 -12.57
CA THR A 246 10.99 14.81 -12.11
C THR A 246 12.30 14.14 -12.52
N ALA A 247 12.39 12.82 -12.35
CA ALA A 247 13.57 12.05 -12.73
C ALA A 247 13.90 12.17 -14.23
N HIS A 248 12.88 12.08 -15.09
CA HIS A 248 13.06 12.06 -16.56
C HIS A 248 13.14 13.44 -17.21
N THR A 249 12.71 14.50 -16.51
CA THR A 249 12.77 15.88 -17.03
C THR A 249 13.91 16.70 -16.44
N THR A 250 14.35 16.38 -15.22
CA THR A 250 15.28 17.22 -14.46
C THR A 250 16.56 16.49 -14.06
N LEU A 251 16.48 15.21 -13.65
CA LEU A 251 17.63 14.50 -13.09
C LEU A 251 18.42 13.69 -14.13
N MET A 252 17.77 13.26 -15.20
CA MET A 252 18.37 12.51 -16.31
C MET A 252 17.90 13.07 -17.65
N PRO A 253 18.18 14.35 -17.97
CA PRO A 253 17.72 14.95 -19.22
C PRO A 253 18.24 14.22 -20.47
#